data_AF-A0AAJ2ER88-F1
#
_entry.id   AF-A0AAJ2ER88-F1
#
_cell.length_a   1.000
_cell.length_b   1.000
_cell.length_c   1.000
_cell.angle_alpha   90.00
_cell.angle_beta   90.00
_cell.angle_gamma   90.00
#
_symmetry.space_group_name_H-M   'P 1'
#
loop_
_entity.id
_entity.type
_entity.pdbx_description
1 polymer ?
#
loop_
_entity_poly.entity_id
_entity_poly.type
_entity_poly.pdbx_seq_one_letter_code
_entity_poly.pdbx_strand_id
1 'polypeptide(L)'
;MNAAEMPLYQTDESRWQAVAGRDAKADGAFFFAVRTTGVFCRPSCASRAPRRENVSFFTTTDAAEAAGYRPCKRCQPTSLPRELAIVERACKVLDADPQQRMTLAQLSDAVHVSPFHLQRLFSRIVGISPRQYQAARRAGVLRDALQRGRDVTRATQDAGFGSPSRMYDAAPAELGMTPSAYRRKGAGLTVRYATAATPLGTVLVAATDKGVCKIAFSDDPAALIDQLAADFALAERVRDDARMEPFIAQIRAYLHGTRERFDLPLDIGATAFQQRVWDALRQIPYGETRSYTDVAASVGSPGAVRAVASACASNPVALAIPCHRVIGKDGAIAGYRWGLSRKEALLDTERTHSEAGKVA
;
A
#
# COMPACT_ATOMS: atom_id res chain seq x y z
N MET A 1 -0.47 20.72 30.41
CA MET A 1 -0.16 19.40 31.01
C MET A 1 -1.26 18.43 30.61
N ASN A 2 -1.14 17.82 29.43
CA ASN A 2 -2.08 16.78 29.01
C ASN A 2 -1.50 15.44 29.47
N ALA A 3 -2.27 14.71 30.26
CA ALA A 3 -1.95 13.38 30.72
C ALA A 3 -1.57 12.50 29.51
N ALA A 4 -0.33 12.04 29.48
CA ALA A 4 0.09 11.01 28.56
C ALA A 4 -0.87 9.82 28.74
N GLU A 5 -1.55 9.41 27.67
CA GLU A 5 -2.32 8.17 27.65
C GLU A 5 -1.39 7.03 28.09
N MET A 6 -1.56 6.58 29.33
CA MET A 6 -0.85 5.43 29.85
C MET A 6 -1.15 4.24 28.94
N PRO A 7 -0.14 3.51 28.43
CA PRO A 7 -0.39 2.35 27.61
C PRO A 7 -1.23 1.34 28.39
N LEU A 8 -2.39 0.96 27.86
CA LEU A 8 -3.27 -0.02 28.47
C LEU A 8 -2.51 -1.38 28.57
N TYR A 9 -2.64 -2.07 29.71
CA TYR A 9 -2.12 -3.43 29.97
C TYR A 9 -0.58 -3.61 30.13
N GLN A 10 0.10 -2.66 30.81
CA GLN A 10 1.55 -2.77 31.07
C GLN A 10 1.94 -3.78 32.14
N THR A 11 1.10 -4.00 33.16
CA THR A 11 1.43 -4.89 34.28
C THR A 11 0.72 -6.23 34.15
N ASP A 12 1.32 -7.29 34.69
CA ASP A 12 0.69 -8.61 34.75
C ASP A 12 -0.65 -8.59 35.51
N GLU A 13 -0.80 -7.71 36.50
CA GLU A 13 -2.06 -7.52 37.19
C GLU A 13 -3.13 -6.90 36.28
N SER A 14 -2.78 -5.84 35.53
CA SER A 14 -3.72 -5.23 34.57
C SER A 14 -4.12 -6.19 33.44
N ARG A 15 -3.20 -7.04 32.98
CA ARG A 15 -3.48 -8.10 32.01
C ARG A 15 -4.37 -9.17 32.60
N TRP A 16 -4.15 -9.55 33.85
CA TRP A 16 -5.00 -10.49 34.56
C TRP A 16 -6.42 -9.98 34.72
N GLN A 17 -6.60 -8.73 35.13
CA GLN A 17 -7.94 -8.11 35.23
C GLN A 17 -8.67 -8.12 33.89
N ALA A 18 -7.97 -7.83 32.79
CA ALA A 18 -8.55 -7.92 31.44
C ALA A 18 -8.96 -9.36 31.05
N VAL A 19 -8.17 -10.38 31.42
CA VAL A 19 -8.53 -11.79 31.20
C VAL A 19 -9.72 -12.22 32.07
N ALA A 20 -9.72 -11.85 33.35
CA ALA A 20 -10.80 -12.15 34.28
C ALA A 20 -12.13 -11.50 33.85
N GLY A 21 -12.06 -10.25 33.37
CA GLY A 21 -13.19 -9.50 32.83
C GLY A 21 -13.56 -9.82 31.38
N ARG A 22 -12.79 -10.66 30.69
CA ARG A 22 -12.95 -10.99 29.25
C ARG A 22 -13.01 -9.73 28.36
N ASP A 23 -12.11 -8.79 28.60
CA ASP A 23 -12.11 -7.50 27.90
C ASP A 23 -11.76 -7.66 26.41
N ALA A 24 -12.72 -7.39 25.53
CA ALA A 24 -12.53 -7.40 24.08
C ALA A 24 -11.58 -6.31 23.57
N LYS A 25 -11.38 -5.22 24.31
CA LYS A 25 -10.44 -4.16 23.94
C LYS A 25 -8.98 -4.56 24.16
N ALA A 26 -8.73 -5.62 24.94
CA ALA A 26 -7.40 -6.15 25.17
C ALA A 26 -6.96 -7.15 24.07
N ASP A 27 -7.88 -7.56 23.19
CA ASP A 27 -7.56 -8.47 22.08
C ASP A 27 -6.56 -7.83 21.11
N GLY A 28 -5.43 -8.49 20.91
CA GLY A 28 -4.34 -8.01 20.05
C GLY A 28 -3.33 -7.12 20.77
N ALA A 29 -3.60 -6.67 22.00
CA ALA A 29 -2.60 -6.02 22.86
C ALA A 29 -1.67 -7.04 23.53
N PHE A 30 -2.23 -8.19 23.94
CA PHE A 30 -1.49 -9.33 24.46
C PHE A 30 -2.29 -10.63 24.32
N PHE A 31 -1.65 -11.75 24.62
CA PHE A 31 -2.20 -13.11 24.66
C PHE A 31 -1.88 -13.74 26.02
N PHE A 32 -2.74 -14.64 26.49
CA PHE A 32 -2.48 -15.39 27.72
C PHE A 32 -2.41 -16.88 27.44
N ALA A 33 -1.50 -17.59 28.10
CA ALA A 33 -1.34 -19.03 27.97
C ALA A 33 -1.52 -19.73 29.31
N VAL A 34 -2.15 -20.91 29.28
CA VAL A 34 -2.49 -21.69 30.47
C VAL A 34 -1.59 -22.92 30.54
N ARG A 35 -0.63 -22.94 31.47
CA ARG A 35 0.39 -24.00 31.63
C ARG A 35 -0.22 -25.40 31.66
N THR A 36 -1.27 -25.61 32.44
CA THR A 36 -1.88 -26.93 32.65
C THR A 36 -2.50 -27.51 31.37
N THR A 37 -2.95 -26.67 30.44
CA THR A 37 -3.57 -27.12 29.18
C THR A 37 -2.64 -27.03 27.98
N GLY A 38 -1.51 -26.32 28.12
CA GLY A 38 -0.61 -26.00 27.02
C GLY A 38 -1.25 -25.14 25.93
N VAL A 39 -2.31 -24.37 26.25
CA VAL A 39 -3.08 -23.58 25.28
C VAL A 39 -2.96 -22.08 25.54
N PHE A 40 -2.78 -21.28 24.49
CA PHE A 40 -2.88 -19.83 24.56
C PHE A 40 -4.13 -19.27 23.88
N CYS A 41 -4.59 -18.13 24.38
CA CYS A 41 -5.88 -17.50 24.10
C CYS A 41 -5.77 -15.97 23.98
N ARG A 42 -6.81 -15.36 23.40
CA ARG A 42 -7.08 -13.91 23.51
C ARG A 42 -7.72 -13.57 24.85
N PRO A 43 -7.52 -12.36 25.40
CA PRO A 43 -8.16 -11.93 26.65
C PRO A 43 -9.68 -12.09 26.69
N SER A 44 -10.37 -11.85 25.57
CA SER A 44 -11.84 -12.01 25.46
C SER A 44 -12.34 -13.46 25.41
N CYS A 45 -11.45 -14.46 25.44
CA CYS A 45 -11.80 -15.85 25.20
C CYS A 45 -12.81 -16.38 26.24
N ALA A 46 -13.95 -16.89 25.75
CA ALA A 46 -14.99 -17.51 26.57
C ALA A 46 -14.62 -18.90 27.13
N SER A 47 -13.35 -19.34 27.04
CA SER A 47 -12.89 -20.58 27.66
C SER A 47 -13.09 -20.56 29.18
N ARG A 48 -13.08 -21.74 29.81
CA ARG A 48 -13.14 -21.85 31.27
C ARG A 48 -12.03 -20.99 31.89
N ALA A 49 -12.38 -20.20 32.89
CA ALA A 49 -11.43 -19.31 33.55
C ALA A 49 -10.27 -20.14 34.14
N PRO A 50 -9.02 -19.88 33.74
CA PRO A 50 -7.86 -20.53 34.33
C PRO A 50 -7.62 -19.98 35.75
N ARG A 51 -6.85 -20.68 36.57
CA ARG A 51 -6.33 -20.12 37.83
C ARG A 51 -5.18 -19.17 37.52
N ARG A 52 -5.11 -18.02 38.20
CA ARG A 52 -4.08 -16.98 38.02
C ARG A 52 -2.66 -17.54 38.01
N GLU A 53 -2.37 -18.47 38.91
CA GLU A 53 -1.06 -19.13 39.08
C GLU A 53 -0.59 -19.90 37.83
N ASN A 54 -1.53 -20.35 36.99
CA ASN A 54 -1.26 -21.15 35.80
C ASN A 54 -1.18 -20.31 34.51
N VAL A 55 -1.24 -18.98 34.61
CA VAL A 55 -1.31 -18.08 33.45
C VAL A 55 0.01 -17.34 33.23
N SER A 56 0.47 -17.35 31.99
CA SER A 56 1.59 -16.55 31.48
C SER A 56 1.08 -15.61 30.38
N PHE A 57 1.69 -14.43 30.22
CA PHE A 57 1.30 -13.46 29.19
C PHE A 57 2.37 -13.31 28.10
N PHE A 58 1.92 -13.05 26.88
CA PHE A 58 2.76 -12.88 25.69
C PHE A 58 2.27 -11.69 24.88
N THR A 59 3.17 -10.97 24.22
CA THR A 59 2.83 -9.81 23.38
C THR A 59 2.43 -10.21 21.96
N THR A 60 2.92 -11.34 21.45
CA THR A 60 2.61 -11.87 20.11
C THR A 60 2.21 -13.34 20.19
N THR A 61 1.52 -13.82 19.15
CA THR A 61 1.19 -15.25 19.01
C THR A 61 2.45 -16.10 18.84
N ASP A 62 3.42 -15.58 18.08
CA ASP A 62 4.67 -16.30 17.77
C ASP A 62 5.49 -16.55 19.04
N ALA A 63 5.51 -15.59 19.98
CA ALA A 63 6.17 -15.76 21.27
C ALA A 63 5.52 -16.85 22.14
N ALA A 64 4.19 -16.98 22.08
CA ALA A 64 3.47 -18.04 22.78
C ALA A 64 3.73 -19.42 22.15
N GLU A 65 3.79 -19.50 20.82
CA GLU A 65 4.10 -20.75 20.10
C GLU A 65 5.55 -21.19 20.31
N ALA A 66 6.51 -20.26 20.25
CA ALA A 66 7.91 -20.53 20.56
C ALA A 66 8.12 -21.02 22.00
N ALA A 67 7.26 -20.59 22.94
CA ALA A 67 7.24 -21.07 24.32
C ALA A 67 6.52 -22.43 24.50
N GLY A 68 6.10 -23.08 23.41
CA GLY A 68 5.52 -24.42 23.40
C GLY A 68 4.01 -24.48 23.59
N TYR A 69 3.30 -23.35 23.55
CA TYR A 69 1.84 -23.32 23.68
C TYR A 69 1.15 -23.45 22.32
N ARG A 70 0.08 -24.25 22.26
CA ARG A 70 -0.75 -24.37 21.05
C ARG A 70 -1.89 -23.33 21.04
N PRO A 71 -2.32 -22.84 19.87
CA PRO A 71 -3.42 -21.87 19.78
C PRO A 71 -4.75 -22.49 20.23
N CYS A 72 -5.55 -21.73 20.97
CA CYS A 72 -6.87 -22.15 21.38
C CYS A 72 -7.80 -22.33 20.19
N LYS A 73 -8.39 -23.52 20.06
CA LYS A 73 -9.36 -23.82 19.00
C LYS A 73 -10.66 -23.01 19.09
N ARG A 74 -10.97 -22.44 20.27
CA ARG A 74 -12.20 -21.69 20.53
C ARG A 74 -12.10 -20.22 20.12
N CYS A 75 -11.12 -19.49 20.66
CA CYS A 75 -10.91 -18.09 20.27
C CYS A 75 -10.00 -17.92 19.04
N GLN A 76 -9.32 -18.99 18.63
CA GLN A 76 -8.43 -19.03 17.46
C GLN A 76 -7.51 -17.80 17.43
N PRO A 77 -6.62 -17.64 18.42
CA PRO A 77 -5.90 -16.38 18.63
C PRO A 77 -5.02 -15.99 17.43
N THR A 78 -4.55 -16.99 16.67
CA THR A 78 -3.78 -16.85 15.42
C THR A 78 -4.63 -16.60 14.18
N SER A 79 -5.95 -16.81 14.23
CA SER A 79 -6.81 -16.51 13.08
C SER A 79 -7.06 -15.02 12.98
N LEU A 80 -7.06 -14.48 11.76
CA LEU A 80 -7.47 -13.09 11.54
C LEU A 80 -8.84 -12.83 12.19
N PRO A 81 -9.09 -11.65 12.80
CA PRO A 81 -10.43 -11.27 13.25
C PRO A 81 -11.48 -11.67 12.21
N ARG A 82 -12.60 -12.25 12.65
CA ARG A 82 -13.60 -12.89 11.77
C ARG A 82 -13.93 -12.04 10.53
N GLU A 83 -14.01 -10.73 10.73
CA GLU A 83 -14.20 -9.70 9.72
C GLU A 83 -13.09 -9.64 8.65
N LEU A 84 -11.82 -9.64 9.05
CA LEU A 84 -10.67 -9.70 8.14
C LEU A 84 -10.62 -11.06 7.42
N ALA A 85 -10.95 -12.16 8.11
CA ALA A 85 -11.01 -13.48 7.50
C ALA A 85 -12.13 -13.59 6.44
N ILE A 86 -13.28 -12.92 6.66
CA ILE A 86 -14.36 -12.82 5.66
C ILE A 86 -13.86 -12.06 4.42
N VAL A 87 -13.19 -10.92 4.61
CA VAL A 87 -12.64 -10.13 3.50
C VAL A 87 -11.53 -10.86 2.76
N GLU A 88 -10.64 -11.56 3.47
CA GLU A 88 -9.59 -12.36 2.84
C GLU A 88 -10.16 -13.51 2.02
N ARG A 89 -11.19 -14.22 2.53
CA ARG A 89 -11.91 -15.23 1.75
C ARG A 89 -12.59 -14.62 0.52
N ALA A 90 -13.20 -13.45 0.67
CA ALA A 90 -13.81 -12.75 -0.46
C ALA A 90 -12.77 -12.39 -1.53
N CYS A 91 -11.61 -11.85 -1.13
CA CYS A 91 -10.51 -11.59 -2.07
C CYS A 91 -10.02 -12.87 -2.74
N LYS A 92 -9.84 -13.98 -2.00
CA LYS A 92 -9.42 -15.27 -2.57
C LYS A 92 -10.42 -15.79 -3.62
N VAL A 93 -11.71 -15.71 -3.33
CA VAL A 93 -12.76 -16.11 -4.28
C VAL A 93 -12.71 -15.25 -5.55
N LEU A 94 -12.55 -13.93 -5.40
CA LEU A 94 -12.45 -13.00 -6.54
C LEU A 94 -11.14 -13.10 -7.32
N ASP A 95 -10.08 -13.57 -6.68
CA ASP A 95 -8.75 -13.72 -7.27
C ASP A 95 -8.57 -15.08 -7.98
N ALA A 96 -9.38 -16.09 -7.63
CA ALA A 96 -9.31 -17.45 -8.17
C ALA A 96 -9.65 -17.51 -9.67
N ASP A 97 -10.70 -16.80 -10.09
CA ASP A 97 -11.01 -16.55 -11.49
C ASP A 97 -11.37 -15.08 -11.68
N PRO A 98 -10.39 -14.22 -12.02
CA PRO A 98 -10.65 -12.82 -12.22
C PRO A 98 -11.61 -12.55 -13.38
N GLN A 99 -11.71 -13.42 -14.40
CA GLN A 99 -12.56 -13.18 -15.57
C GLN A 99 -14.05 -13.40 -15.26
N GLN A 100 -14.36 -14.30 -14.33
CA GLN A 100 -15.73 -14.56 -13.90
C GLN A 100 -16.31 -13.37 -13.12
N ARG A 101 -17.49 -12.90 -13.54
CA ARG A 101 -18.24 -11.88 -12.79
C ARG A 101 -19.06 -12.54 -11.70
N MET A 102 -18.81 -12.15 -10.45
CA MET A 102 -19.65 -12.55 -9.32
C MET A 102 -20.50 -11.38 -8.87
N THR A 103 -21.81 -11.59 -8.79
CA THR A 103 -22.71 -10.67 -8.11
C THR A 103 -22.35 -10.58 -6.62
N LEU A 104 -22.74 -9.50 -5.96
CA LEU A 104 -22.54 -9.35 -4.52
C LEU A 104 -23.21 -10.48 -3.74
N ALA A 105 -24.36 -10.98 -4.22
CA ALA A 105 -25.07 -12.12 -3.64
C ALA A 105 -24.24 -13.42 -3.72
N GLN A 106 -23.75 -13.77 -4.90
CA GLN A 106 -22.90 -14.96 -5.10
C GLN A 106 -21.61 -14.90 -4.28
N LEU A 107 -20.98 -13.73 -4.23
CA LEU A 107 -19.78 -13.54 -3.41
C LEU A 107 -20.11 -13.68 -1.92
N SER A 108 -21.25 -13.14 -1.49
CA SER A 108 -21.70 -13.22 -0.10
C SER A 108 -22.04 -14.65 0.33
N ASP A 109 -22.63 -15.46 -0.57
CA ASP A 109 -22.87 -16.88 -0.36
C ASP A 109 -21.57 -17.65 -0.20
N ALA A 110 -20.57 -17.36 -1.04
CA ALA A 110 -19.25 -17.99 -1.00
C ALA A 110 -18.46 -17.69 0.28
N VAL A 111 -18.78 -16.60 0.98
CA VAL A 111 -18.13 -16.22 2.25
C VAL A 111 -19.05 -16.31 3.47
N HIS A 112 -20.26 -16.83 3.28
CA HIS A 112 -21.30 -17.08 4.30
C HIS A 112 -21.66 -15.84 5.14
N VAL A 113 -21.90 -14.70 4.48
CA VAL A 113 -22.41 -13.48 5.11
C VAL A 113 -23.48 -12.81 4.24
N SER A 114 -24.23 -11.85 4.79
CA SER A 114 -25.22 -11.12 3.98
C SER A 114 -24.54 -10.17 2.97
N PRO A 115 -25.15 -9.91 1.81
CA PRO A 115 -24.61 -9.02 0.77
C PRO A 115 -24.26 -7.63 1.31
N PHE A 116 -25.15 -7.07 2.12
CA PHE A 116 -24.99 -5.73 2.67
C PHE A 116 -23.88 -5.65 3.73
N HIS A 117 -23.76 -6.70 4.56
CA HIS A 117 -22.67 -6.79 5.52
C HIS A 117 -21.33 -6.92 4.80
N LEU A 118 -21.24 -7.78 3.77
CA LEU A 118 -20.04 -7.93 2.97
C LEU A 118 -19.64 -6.62 2.27
N GLN A 119 -20.59 -5.91 1.65
CA GLN A 119 -20.34 -4.64 0.97
C GLN A 119 -19.69 -3.62 1.91
N ARG A 120 -20.29 -3.38 3.08
CA ARG A 120 -19.78 -2.42 4.07
C ARG A 120 -18.44 -2.88 4.63
N LEU A 121 -18.33 -4.16 4.96
CA LEU A 121 -17.15 -4.75 5.57
C LEU A 121 -15.94 -4.68 4.64
N PHE A 122 -16.12 -5.12 3.40
CA PHE A 122 -15.10 -5.10 2.36
C PHE A 122 -14.70 -3.67 2.02
N SER A 123 -15.66 -2.75 1.87
CA SER A 123 -15.35 -1.34 1.59
C SER A 123 -14.58 -0.66 2.74
N ARG A 124 -14.93 -0.98 4.00
CA ARG A 124 -14.23 -0.45 5.17
C ARG A 124 -12.79 -0.98 5.29
N ILE A 125 -12.58 -2.26 5.00
CA ILE A 125 -11.28 -2.93 5.19
C ILE A 125 -10.36 -2.76 3.98
N VAL A 126 -10.87 -2.93 2.76
CA VAL A 126 -10.10 -2.86 1.50
C VAL A 126 -10.09 -1.44 0.94
N GLY A 127 -11.02 -0.58 1.36
CA GLY A 127 -11.13 0.81 0.91
C GLY A 127 -11.87 1.00 -0.42
N ILE A 128 -12.34 -0.08 -1.05
CA ILE A 128 -13.15 -0.09 -2.28
C ILE A 128 -14.20 -1.20 -2.19
N SER A 129 -15.27 -1.11 -2.98
CA SER A 129 -16.31 -2.15 -3.00
C SER A 129 -15.84 -3.45 -3.66
N PRO A 130 -16.46 -4.61 -3.35
CA PRO A 130 -16.19 -5.87 -4.05
C PRO A 130 -16.32 -5.78 -5.58
N ARG A 131 -17.30 -4.99 -6.07
CA ARG A 131 -17.49 -4.75 -7.52
C ARG A 131 -16.31 -4.02 -8.14
N GLN A 132 -15.80 -2.99 -7.46
CA GLN A 132 -14.62 -2.24 -7.88
C GLN A 132 -13.34 -3.10 -7.82
N TYR A 133 -13.22 -3.95 -6.80
CA TYR A 133 -12.12 -4.90 -6.66
C TYR A 133 -12.09 -5.91 -7.83
N GLN A 134 -13.23 -6.53 -8.16
CA GLN A 134 -13.35 -7.42 -9.32
C GLN A 134 -12.98 -6.72 -10.64
N ALA A 135 -13.48 -5.49 -10.84
CA ALA A 135 -13.16 -4.72 -12.03
C ALA A 135 -11.65 -4.45 -12.16
N ALA A 136 -10.98 -4.15 -11.04
CA ALA A 136 -9.54 -3.93 -11.01
C ALA A 136 -8.75 -5.22 -11.33
N ARG A 137 -9.17 -6.38 -10.82
CA ARG A 137 -8.52 -7.68 -11.10
C ARG A 137 -8.67 -8.10 -12.55
N ARG A 138 -9.86 -7.94 -13.16
CA ARG A 138 -10.07 -8.16 -14.61
C ARG A 138 -9.18 -7.28 -15.47
N ALA A 139 -9.08 -6.01 -15.11
CA ALA A 139 -8.19 -5.07 -15.78
C ALA A 139 -6.70 -5.37 -15.55
N GLY A 140 -6.36 -6.23 -14.59
CA GLY A 140 -5.04 -6.85 -14.43
C GLY A 140 -4.85 -8.01 -15.41
N VAL A 141 -5.74 -9.00 -15.40
CA VAL A 141 -5.61 -10.18 -16.28
C VAL A 141 -5.66 -9.82 -17.77
N LEU A 142 -6.52 -8.89 -18.18
CA LEU A 142 -6.54 -8.40 -19.56
C LEU A 142 -5.22 -7.71 -19.93
N ARG A 143 -4.60 -7.01 -18.99
CA ARG A 143 -3.30 -6.36 -19.16
C ARG A 143 -2.17 -7.38 -19.33
N ASP A 144 -2.19 -8.45 -18.54
CA ASP A 144 -1.22 -9.55 -18.62
C ASP A 144 -1.42 -10.40 -19.88
N ALA A 145 -2.65 -10.50 -20.39
CA ALA A 145 -2.96 -11.18 -21.65
C ALA A 145 -2.50 -10.37 -22.87
N LEU A 146 -2.70 -9.04 -22.85
CA LEU A 146 -2.23 -8.13 -23.89
C LEU A 146 -0.70 -7.94 -23.86
N GLN A 147 -0.06 -8.04 -22.68
CA GLN A 147 1.41 -8.07 -22.55
C GLN A 147 2.04 -9.34 -23.16
N ARG A 148 1.29 -10.46 -23.21
CA ARG A 148 1.72 -11.72 -23.81
C ARG A 148 1.43 -11.82 -25.31
N GLY A 149 1.05 -10.73 -25.97
CA GLY A 149 0.94 -10.65 -27.43
C GLY A 149 -0.22 -11.44 -28.06
N ARG A 150 -1.28 -11.78 -27.31
CA ARG A 150 -2.47 -12.40 -27.89
C ARG A 150 -3.31 -11.35 -28.64
N ASP A 151 -3.61 -11.67 -29.90
CA ASP A 151 -4.33 -10.83 -30.86
C ASP A 151 -5.59 -10.21 -30.24
N VAL A 152 -5.62 -8.86 -30.23
CA VAL A 152 -6.64 -8.00 -29.60
C VAL A 152 -8.04 -8.37 -30.08
N THR A 153 -8.15 -8.85 -31.31
CA THR A 153 -9.39 -9.21 -31.99
C THR A 153 -10.07 -10.42 -31.34
N ARG A 154 -9.28 -11.45 -30.98
CA ARG A 154 -9.79 -12.70 -30.37
C ARG A 154 -10.10 -12.51 -28.89
N ALA A 155 -9.28 -11.74 -28.17
CA ALA A 155 -9.52 -11.39 -26.77
C ALA A 155 -10.81 -10.56 -26.56
N THR A 156 -11.21 -9.78 -27.58
CA THR A 156 -12.45 -8.98 -27.57
C THR A 156 -13.70 -9.84 -27.83
N GLN A 157 -13.57 -10.89 -28.66
CA GLN A 157 -14.63 -11.88 -28.91
C GLN A 157 -14.78 -12.86 -27.74
N ASP A 158 -13.68 -13.36 -27.18
CA ASP A 158 -13.69 -14.25 -26.00
C ASP A 158 -14.27 -13.56 -24.75
N ALA A 159 -14.20 -12.23 -24.70
CA ALA A 159 -14.81 -11.41 -23.65
C ALA A 159 -16.27 -10.97 -23.95
N GLY A 160 -16.85 -11.41 -25.08
CA GLY A 160 -18.27 -11.27 -25.39
C GLY A 160 -18.72 -9.94 -26.00
N PHE A 161 -17.81 -9.11 -26.54
CA PHE A 161 -18.15 -7.75 -26.98
C PHE A 161 -18.58 -7.59 -28.45
N GLY A 162 -18.54 -8.66 -29.26
CA GLY A 162 -19.16 -8.74 -30.60
C GLY A 162 -18.62 -7.81 -31.70
N SER A 163 -18.00 -6.67 -31.38
CA SER A 163 -17.36 -5.74 -32.32
C SER A 163 -16.49 -4.70 -31.57
N PRO A 164 -15.33 -4.30 -32.12
CA PRO A 164 -14.49 -3.23 -31.57
C PRO A 164 -15.18 -1.88 -31.45
N SER A 165 -16.15 -1.57 -32.32
CA SER A 165 -16.79 -0.24 -32.35
C SER A 165 -17.87 -0.08 -31.27
N ARG A 166 -18.60 -1.16 -30.94
CA ARG A 166 -19.60 -1.14 -29.84
C ARG A 166 -19.00 -1.14 -28.44
N MET A 167 -17.70 -1.46 -28.33
CA MET A 167 -16.89 -1.30 -27.12
C MET A 167 -16.71 0.18 -26.73
N TYR A 168 -16.61 1.09 -27.70
CA TYR A 168 -16.35 2.51 -27.42
C TYR A 168 -17.59 3.25 -26.90
N ASP A 169 -18.79 2.88 -27.39
CA ASP A 169 -20.03 3.60 -27.08
C ASP A 169 -20.74 3.09 -25.81
N ALA A 170 -20.61 1.80 -25.47
CA ALA A 170 -21.34 1.20 -24.33
C ALA A 170 -20.52 1.04 -23.04
N ALA A 171 -19.18 1.19 -23.09
CA ALA A 171 -18.30 0.99 -21.95
C ALA A 171 -18.44 1.94 -20.74
N PRO A 172 -18.94 3.19 -20.87
CA PRO A 172 -19.03 4.11 -19.73
C PRO A 172 -20.01 3.67 -18.63
N ALA A 173 -21.13 3.02 -19.00
CA ALA A 173 -22.24 2.79 -18.08
C ALA A 173 -22.22 1.41 -17.39
N GLU A 174 -21.72 0.35 -18.04
CA GLU A 174 -21.78 -1.00 -17.47
C GLU A 174 -20.45 -1.54 -16.91
N LEU A 175 -19.30 -1.05 -17.41
CA LEU A 175 -18.01 -1.67 -17.14
C LEU A 175 -17.23 -1.06 -15.98
N GLY A 176 -17.64 0.09 -15.43
CA GLY A 176 -16.92 0.76 -14.33
C GLY A 176 -15.43 0.96 -14.65
N MET A 177 -15.08 1.02 -15.93
CA MET A 177 -13.73 1.30 -16.39
C MET A 177 -13.50 2.79 -16.16
N THR A 178 -12.76 3.14 -15.11
CA THR A 178 -12.24 4.50 -15.03
C THR A 178 -11.27 4.70 -16.20
N PRO A 179 -11.28 5.88 -16.88
CA PRO A 179 -10.39 6.19 -18.00
C PRO A 179 -8.88 6.17 -17.66
N SER A 180 -8.48 5.72 -16.47
CA SER A 180 -7.10 5.65 -15.97
C SER A 180 -6.28 4.51 -16.58
N ALA A 181 -6.88 3.37 -16.94
CA ALA A 181 -6.13 2.25 -17.53
C ALA A 181 -5.78 2.46 -19.01
N TYR A 182 -6.65 3.16 -19.75
CA TYR A 182 -6.39 3.64 -21.12
C TYR A 182 -5.42 4.83 -21.10
N ARG A 183 -5.55 5.73 -20.11
CA ARG A 183 -4.56 6.80 -19.84
C ARG A 183 -3.19 6.29 -19.41
N ARG A 184 -3.06 5.10 -18.82
CA ARG A 184 -1.77 4.61 -18.29
C ARG A 184 -0.74 4.35 -19.38
N LYS A 185 -1.12 3.86 -20.57
CA LYS A 185 -0.16 3.78 -21.68
C LYS A 185 -0.04 5.10 -22.46
N GLY A 186 -0.84 6.11 -22.10
CA GLY A 186 -0.73 7.47 -22.63
C GLY A 186 -1.22 7.69 -24.05
N ALA A 187 -2.15 6.86 -24.54
CA ALA A 187 -2.77 7.07 -25.85
C ALA A 187 -3.36 8.50 -25.94
N GLY A 188 -2.91 9.28 -26.92
CA GLY A 188 -3.31 10.67 -27.13
C GLY A 188 -2.69 11.67 -26.14
N LEU A 189 -1.69 11.27 -25.35
CA LEU A 189 -0.90 12.16 -24.50
C LEU A 189 0.47 12.42 -25.13
N THR A 190 0.95 13.66 -25.00
CA THR A 190 2.36 13.99 -25.19
C THR A 190 3.04 13.99 -23.82
N VAL A 191 4.01 13.11 -23.64
CA VAL A 191 4.86 13.02 -22.44
C VAL A 191 6.21 13.62 -22.77
N ARG A 192 6.50 14.77 -22.17
CA ARG A 192 7.80 15.42 -22.30
C ARG A 192 8.74 14.93 -21.22
N TYR A 193 9.99 14.68 -21.56
CA TYR A 193 10.96 14.17 -20.61
C TYR A 193 12.35 14.74 -20.83
N ALA A 194 13.17 14.66 -19.79
CA ALA A 194 14.59 14.98 -19.82
C ALA A 194 15.34 14.15 -18.79
N THR A 195 16.65 14.05 -18.98
CA THR A 195 17.55 13.36 -18.05
C THR A 195 18.66 14.30 -17.59
N ALA A 196 19.07 14.18 -16.33
CA ALA A 196 20.19 14.94 -15.79
C ALA A 196 21.03 14.10 -14.81
N ALA A 197 22.33 14.41 -14.73
CA ALA A 197 23.21 13.84 -13.71
C ALA A 197 22.90 14.44 -12.33
N THR A 198 22.97 13.60 -11.30
CA THR A 198 22.79 13.97 -9.88
C THR A 198 23.75 13.15 -9.01
N PRO A 199 23.94 13.52 -7.73
CA PRO A 199 24.68 12.69 -6.77
C PRO A 199 24.11 11.27 -6.59
N LEU A 200 22.86 11.02 -7.00
CA LEU A 200 22.20 9.71 -6.95
C LEU A 200 22.25 8.97 -8.31
N GLY A 201 23.14 9.37 -9.21
CA GLY A 201 23.16 8.89 -10.60
C GLY A 201 22.27 9.73 -11.50
N THR A 202 21.76 9.15 -12.58
CA THR A 202 20.91 9.86 -13.54
C THR A 202 19.48 9.93 -13.03
N VAL A 203 18.89 11.12 -13.09
CA VAL A 203 17.44 11.32 -12.90
C VAL A 203 16.76 11.49 -14.25
N LEU A 204 15.59 10.87 -14.42
CA LEU A 204 14.64 11.16 -15.48
C LEU A 204 13.43 11.86 -14.88
N VAL A 205 13.03 12.99 -15.45
CA VAL A 205 11.78 13.68 -15.15
C VAL A 205 10.89 13.63 -16.39
N ALA A 206 9.63 13.27 -16.21
CA ALA A 206 8.63 13.26 -17.27
C ALA A 206 7.33 13.93 -16.82
N ALA A 207 6.72 14.69 -17.72
CA ALA A 207 5.49 15.42 -17.46
C ALA A 207 4.54 15.38 -18.67
N THR A 208 3.24 15.38 -18.37
CA THR A 208 2.17 15.69 -19.32
C THR A 208 1.85 17.18 -19.27
N ASP A 209 0.87 17.64 -20.04
CA ASP A 209 0.40 19.02 -19.94
C ASP A 209 -0.31 19.33 -18.60
N LYS A 210 -0.62 18.32 -17.78
CA LYS A 210 -1.25 18.49 -16.46
C LYS A 210 -0.26 18.54 -15.31
N GLY A 211 0.93 17.96 -15.48
CA GLY A 211 1.94 17.90 -14.42
C GLY A 211 2.94 16.76 -14.59
N VAL A 212 3.85 16.67 -13.62
CA VAL A 212 4.88 15.64 -13.51
C VAL A 212 4.21 14.28 -13.28
N CYS A 213 4.46 13.35 -14.18
CA CYS A 213 3.92 12.00 -14.13
C CYS A 213 4.97 10.95 -13.74
N LYS A 214 6.27 11.28 -13.84
CA LYS A 214 7.36 10.37 -13.46
C LYS A 214 8.63 11.12 -13.02
N ILE A 215 9.23 10.65 -11.93
CA ILE A 215 10.59 11.00 -11.51
C ILE A 215 11.28 9.69 -11.10
N ALA A 216 12.37 9.33 -11.76
CA ALA A 216 13.05 8.07 -11.53
C ALA A 216 14.58 8.21 -11.58
N PHE A 217 15.28 7.39 -10.79
CA PHE A 217 16.73 7.35 -10.75
C PHE A 217 17.28 6.02 -11.29
N SER A 218 18.44 6.07 -11.93
CA SER A 218 19.20 4.90 -12.40
C SER A 218 20.67 5.28 -12.60
N ASP A 219 21.56 4.30 -12.53
CA ASP A 219 22.95 4.46 -12.98
C ASP A 219 23.06 4.39 -14.51
N ASP A 220 22.07 3.77 -15.17
CA ASP A 220 21.95 3.68 -16.62
C ASP A 220 20.81 4.60 -17.15
N PRO A 221 21.14 5.68 -17.90
CA PRO A 221 20.16 6.54 -18.56
C PRO A 221 19.27 5.80 -19.57
N ALA A 222 19.80 4.80 -20.29
CA ALA A 222 19.04 4.07 -21.29
C ALA A 222 17.88 3.30 -20.64
N ALA A 223 18.15 2.60 -19.53
CA ALA A 223 17.12 1.93 -18.74
C ALA A 223 15.97 2.85 -18.28
N LEU A 224 16.24 4.13 -17.99
CA LEU A 224 15.19 5.10 -17.63
C LEU A 224 14.28 5.42 -18.81
N ILE A 225 14.86 5.61 -19.98
CA ILE A 225 14.14 5.90 -21.23
C ILE A 225 13.31 4.67 -21.64
N ASP A 226 13.87 3.47 -21.53
CA ASP A 226 13.17 2.22 -21.81
C ASP A 226 12.00 1.99 -20.83
N GLN A 227 12.20 2.26 -19.54
CA GLN A 227 11.11 2.17 -18.58
C GLN A 227 10.03 3.24 -18.83
N LEU A 228 10.41 4.45 -19.26
CA LEU A 228 9.43 5.47 -19.68
C LEU A 228 8.64 4.98 -20.92
N ALA A 229 9.32 4.35 -21.87
CA ALA A 229 8.70 3.74 -23.05
C ALA A 229 7.69 2.66 -22.66
N ALA A 230 8.06 1.77 -21.73
CA ALA A 230 7.20 0.70 -21.26
C ALA A 230 5.97 1.24 -20.51
N ASP A 231 6.17 2.24 -19.64
CA ASP A 231 5.11 2.85 -18.85
C ASP A 231 4.12 3.60 -19.75
N PHE A 232 4.61 4.35 -20.75
CA PHE A 232 3.84 5.20 -21.66
C PHE A 232 3.91 4.74 -23.12
N ALA A 233 3.69 3.45 -23.36
CA ALA A 233 3.92 2.82 -24.67
C ALA A 233 3.05 3.35 -25.84
N LEU A 234 1.93 4.02 -25.55
CA LEU A 234 1.02 4.63 -26.52
C LEU A 234 1.08 6.17 -26.50
N ALA A 235 1.93 6.77 -25.68
CA ALA A 235 2.15 8.21 -25.68
C ALA A 235 3.16 8.63 -26.75
N GLU A 236 2.94 9.83 -27.28
CA GLU A 236 4.02 10.56 -27.94
C GLU A 236 5.02 10.97 -26.86
N ARG A 237 6.26 10.50 -26.95
CA ARG A 237 7.32 10.80 -25.99
C ARG A 237 8.32 11.74 -26.64
N VAL A 238 8.46 12.93 -26.08
CA VAL A 238 9.30 14.00 -26.64
C VAL A 238 10.38 14.37 -25.63
N ARG A 239 11.64 14.33 -26.04
CA ARG A 239 12.71 14.89 -25.22
C ARG A 239 12.64 16.41 -25.28
N ASP A 240 12.53 17.05 -24.12
CA ASP A 240 12.40 18.51 -23.97
C ASP A 240 13.14 18.97 -22.72
N ASP A 241 14.46 19.14 -22.86
CA ASP A 241 15.35 19.48 -21.75
C ASP A 241 15.00 20.87 -21.17
N ALA A 242 14.65 21.84 -22.04
CA ALA A 242 14.31 23.21 -21.62
C ALA A 242 13.05 23.25 -20.75
N ARG A 243 11.98 22.52 -21.13
CA ARG A 243 10.73 22.52 -20.36
C ARG A 243 10.84 21.73 -19.06
N MET A 244 11.73 20.76 -18.98
CA MET A 244 11.95 19.96 -17.77
C MET A 244 12.96 20.58 -16.80
N GLU A 245 13.80 21.50 -17.24
CA GLU A 245 14.85 22.12 -16.41
C GLU A 245 14.31 22.74 -15.11
N PRO A 246 13.15 23.44 -15.06
CA PRO A 246 12.62 23.95 -13.79
C PRO A 246 12.34 22.84 -12.75
N PHE A 247 11.92 21.65 -13.18
CA PHE A 247 11.70 20.51 -12.28
C PHE A 247 13.01 19.86 -11.86
N ILE A 248 13.96 19.73 -12.78
CA ILE A 248 15.31 19.22 -12.51
C ILE A 248 16.05 20.14 -11.54
N ALA A 249 15.91 21.47 -11.69
CA ALA A 249 16.49 22.45 -10.78
C ALA A 249 15.94 22.31 -9.35
N GLN A 250 14.64 22.04 -9.18
CA GLN A 250 14.08 21.74 -7.85
C GLN A 250 14.66 20.45 -7.25
N ILE A 251 14.86 19.41 -8.07
CA ILE A 251 15.49 18.17 -7.62
C ILE A 251 16.94 18.42 -7.20
N ARG A 252 17.72 19.19 -7.98
CA ARG A 252 19.08 19.57 -7.60
C ARG A 252 19.07 20.37 -6.29
N ALA A 253 18.23 21.39 -6.16
CA ALA A 253 18.13 22.19 -4.93
C ALA A 253 17.79 21.32 -3.71
N TYR A 254 16.89 20.34 -3.88
CA TYR A 254 16.53 19.40 -2.83
C TYR A 254 17.72 18.52 -2.38
N LEU A 255 18.46 17.98 -3.35
CA LEU A 255 19.63 17.14 -3.07
C LEU A 255 20.80 17.93 -2.45
N HIS A 256 20.82 19.26 -2.57
CA HIS A 256 21.80 20.14 -1.92
C HIS A 256 21.29 20.77 -0.62
N GLY A 257 20.09 20.39 -0.15
CA GLY A 257 19.50 20.93 1.08
C GLY A 257 19.02 22.38 1.00
N THR A 258 19.05 23.03 -0.17
CA THR A 258 18.53 24.40 -0.35
C THR A 258 17.02 24.44 -0.61
N ARG A 259 16.38 23.27 -0.65
CA ARG A 259 14.93 23.08 -0.74
C ARG A 259 14.51 21.86 0.06
N GLU A 260 13.54 22.03 0.95
CA GLU A 260 13.01 20.92 1.76
C GLU A 260 11.68 20.35 1.25
N ARG A 261 10.97 21.10 0.40
CA ARG A 261 9.63 20.75 -0.11
C ARG A 261 9.56 20.87 -1.62
N PHE A 262 8.89 19.92 -2.26
CA PHE A 262 8.49 20.01 -3.66
C PHE A 262 7.11 20.65 -3.75
N ASP A 263 6.99 21.63 -4.65
CA ASP A 263 5.70 22.18 -5.07
C ASP A 263 5.58 21.91 -6.57
N LEU A 264 5.23 20.67 -6.90
CA LEU A 264 5.14 20.17 -8.26
C LEU A 264 3.69 19.77 -8.55
N PRO A 265 3.10 20.22 -9.67
CA PRO A 265 1.84 19.66 -10.12
C PRO A 265 2.07 18.19 -10.50
N LEU A 266 1.36 17.25 -9.87
CA LEU A 266 1.51 15.81 -10.13
C LEU A 266 0.33 15.31 -10.97
N ASP A 267 0.62 14.62 -12.09
CA ASP A 267 -0.36 13.91 -12.91
C ASP A 267 -0.12 12.40 -12.81
N ILE A 268 -0.55 11.84 -11.67
CA ILE A 268 -0.30 10.44 -11.32
C ILE A 268 -1.62 9.69 -11.11
N GLY A 269 -1.72 8.50 -11.70
CA GLY A 269 -2.87 7.61 -11.51
C GLY A 269 -2.73 6.81 -10.20
N ALA A 270 -3.51 7.17 -9.18
CA ALA A 270 -3.54 6.47 -7.90
C ALA A 270 -4.87 5.73 -7.69
N THR A 271 -4.82 4.58 -7.01
CA THR A 271 -6.00 4.07 -6.30
C THR A 271 -6.32 4.96 -5.09
N ALA A 272 -7.54 4.92 -4.58
CA ALA A 272 -7.91 5.69 -3.39
C ALA A 272 -7.02 5.38 -2.17
N PHE A 273 -6.57 4.13 -2.02
CA PHE A 273 -5.63 3.76 -0.95
C PHE A 273 -4.23 4.32 -1.20
N GLN A 274 -3.69 4.18 -2.41
CA GLN A 274 -2.39 4.77 -2.77
C GLN A 274 -2.39 6.29 -2.59
N GLN A 275 -3.48 6.97 -2.97
CA GLN A 275 -3.60 8.42 -2.78
C GLN A 275 -3.45 8.79 -1.30
N ARG A 276 -4.20 8.13 -0.41
CA ARG A 276 -4.09 8.38 1.04
C ARG A 276 -2.68 8.12 1.57
N VAL A 277 -2.05 7.02 1.14
CA VAL A 277 -0.66 6.72 1.53
C VAL A 277 0.28 7.81 1.04
N TRP A 278 0.24 8.16 -0.25
CA TRP A 278 1.11 9.17 -0.84
C TRP A 278 0.88 10.55 -0.24
N ASP A 279 -0.35 10.90 0.13
CA ASP A 279 -0.67 12.11 0.89
C ASP A 279 0.00 12.09 2.26
N ALA A 280 -0.12 10.97 3.00
CA ALA A 280 0.54 10.81 4.28
C ALA A 280 2.08 10.86 4.16
N LEU A 281 2.66 10.30 3.09
CA LEU A 281 4.10 10.40 2.83
C LEU A 281 4.53 11.85 2.65
N ARG A 282 3.77 12.65 1.90
CA ARG A 282 4.07 14.07 1.67
C ARG A 282 4.00 14.91 2.95
N GLN A 283 3.33 14.43 4.00
CA GLN A 283 3.30 15.08 5.32
C GLN A 283 4.50 14.75 6.20
N ILE A 284 5.35 13.78 5.84
CA ILE A 284 6.56 13.47 6.60
C ILE A 284 7.57 14.60 6.35
N PRO A 285 8.04 15.35 7.37
CA PRO A 285 8.96 16.46 7.17
C PRO A 285 10.33 16.05 6.62
N TYR A 286 11.07 17.03 6.09
CA TYR A 286 12.45 16.84 5.64
C TYR A 286 13.37 16.52 6.82
N GLY A 287 14.19 15.47 6.67
CA GLY A 287 15.05 14.96 7.74
C GLY A 287 14.34 14.07 8.77
N GLU A 288 13.03 13.84 8.62
CA GLU A 288 12.28 12.93 9.48
C GLU A 288 11.93 11.61 8.80
N THR A 289 11.77 10.56 9.61
CA THR A 289 11.31 9.26 9.16
C THR A 289 10.05 8.80 9.89
N ARG A 290 9.32 7.86 9.29
CA ARG A 290 8.18 7.16 9.89
C ARG A 290 8.29 5.67 9.61
N SER A 291 7.75 4.83 10.48
CA SER A 291 7.65 3.41 10.18
C SER A 291 6.48 3.11 9.23
N TYR A 292 6.53 1.98 8.52
CA TYR A 292 5.38 1.50 7.75
C TYR A 292 4.11 1.37 8.60
N THR A 293 4.26 1.05 9.90
CA THR A 293 3.17 0.96 10.87
C THR A 293 2.59 2.34 11.18
N ASP A 294 3.43 3.36 11.34
CA ASP A 294 2.97 4.74 11.61
C ASP A 294 2.18 5.28 10.43
N VAL A 295 2.65 5.03 9.20
CA VAL A 295 1.94 5.41 7.98
C VAL A 295 0.62 4.65 7.85
N ALA A 296 0.59 3.35 8.17
CA ALA A 296 -0.65 2.56 8.17
C ALA A 296 -1.68 3.10 9.18
N ALA A 297 -1.22 3.51 10.36
CA ALA A 297 -2.07 4.14 11.37
C ALA A 297 -2.60 5.51 10.92
N SER A 298 -1.74 6.37 10.35
CA SER A 298 -2.12 7.72 9.93
C SER A 298 -3.14 7.74 8.79
N VAL A 299 -3.16 6.73 7.93
CA VAL A 299 -4.18 6.58 6.87
C VAL A 299 -5.45 5.86 7.33
N GLY A 300 -5.61 5.64 8.64
CA GLY A 300 -6.78 5.00 9.24
C GLY A 300 -6.87 3.49 8.96
N SER A 301 -5.74 2.82 8.69
CA SER A 301 -5.70 1.38 8.38
C SER A 301 -4.51 0.68 9.07
N PRO A 302 -4.46 0.60 10.42
CA PRO A 302 -3.29 0.11 11.15
C PRO A 302 -2.81 -1.30 10.76
N GLY A 303 -3.72 -2.18 10.32
CA GLY A 303 -3.38 -3.53 9.85
C GLY A 303 -2.81 -3.60 8.42
N ALA A 304 -2.78 -2.49 7.68
CA ALA A 304 -2.46 -2.46 6.26
C ALA A 304 -0.97 -2.23 5.96
N VAL A 305 -0.06 -2.59 6.87
CA VAL A 305 1.40 -2.37 6.76
C VAL A 305 1.98 -2.87 5.43
N ARG A 306 1.62 -4.08 5.00
CA ARG A 306 2.07 -4.64 3.71
C ARG A 306 1.53 -3.86 2.50
N ALA A 307 0.28 -3.41 2.56
CA ALA A 307 -0.31 -2.61 1.50
C ALA A 307 0.33 -1.21 1.41
N VAL A 308 0.70 -0.61 2.55
CA VAL A 308 1.51 0.62 2.60
C VAL A 308 2.86 0.40 1.93
N ALA A 309 3.56 -0.70 2.27
CA ALA A 309 4.85 -1.01 1.64
C ALA A 309 4.72 -1.16 0.10
N SER A 310 3.67 -1.84 -0.39
CA SER A 310 3.39 -1.90 -1.82
C SER A 310 3.08 -0.53 -2.43
N ALA A 311 2.33 0.33 -1.73
CA ALA A 311 2.05 1.69 -2.19
C ALA A 311 3.33 2.53 -2.28
N CYS A 312 4.24 2.42 -1.31
CA CYS A 312 5.57 3.04 -1.34
C CYS A 312 6.40 2.55 -2.53
N ALA A 313 6.43 1.23 -2.78
CA ALA A 313 7.15 0.62 -3.89
C ALA A 313 6.58 1.01 -5.27
N SER A 314 5.27 1.31 -5.34
CA SER A 314 4.60 1.74 -6.56
C SER A 314 4.73 3.23 -6.89
N ASN A 315 5.37 4.02 -6.03
CA ASN A 315 5.55 5.45 -6.23
C ASN A 315 6.21 5.74 -7.61
N PRO A 316 5.57 6.52 -8.51
CA PRO A 316 6.14 6.86 -9.81
C PRO A 316 7.01 8.13 -9.78
N VAL A 317 6.96 8.93 -8.72
CA VAL A 317 7.63 10.24 -8.62
C VAL A 317 8.53 10.28 -7.38
N ALA A 318 9.78 9.82 -7.55
CA ALA A 318 10.81 9.91 -6.52
C ALA A 318 10.95 11.34 -5.97
N LEU A 319 11.25 11.46 -4.68
CA LEU A 319 11.42 12.71 -3.91
C LEU A 319 10.14 13.56 -3.76
N ALA A 320 9.38 13.78 -4.82
CA ALA A 320 8.11 14.50 -4.77
C ALA A 320 7.06 13.79 -3.89
N ILE A 321 7.05 12.45 -3.92
CA ILE A 321 6.45 11.61 -2.88
C ILE A 321 7.61 10.95 -2.13
N PRO A 322 7.89 11.33 -0.87
CA PRO A 322 9.12 10.95 -0.18
C PRO A 322 9.02 9.55 0.45
N CYS A 323 8.85 8.51 -0.38
CA CYS A 323 8.73 7.13 0.10
C CYS A 323 10.04 6.56 0.71
N HIS A 324 11.17 7.22 0.49
CA HIS A 324 12.44 6.91 1.16
C HIS A 324 12.43 7.24 2.66
N ARG A 325 11.55 8.12 3.14
CA ARG A 325 11.38 8.45 4.56
C ARG A 325 10.66 7.36 5.37
N VAL A 326 10.18 6.30 4.72
CA VAL A 326 9.50 5.19 5.38
C VAL A 326 10.46 4.03 5.62
N ILE A 327 10.65 3.65 6.88
CA ILE A 327 11.61 2.61 7.31
C ILE A 327 10.94 1.53 8.18
N GLY A 328 11.70 0.50 8.55
CA GLY A 328 11.28 -0.51 9.52
C GLY A 328 11.08 0.10 10.90
N LYS A 329 10.25 -0.54 11.74
CA LYS A 329 9.98 -0.06 13.12
C LYS A 329 11.23 -0.15 14.02
N ASP A 330 12.14 -1.04 13.69
CA ASP A 330 13.46 -1.23 14.28
C ASP A 330 14.52 -0.26 13.73
N GLY A 331 14.14 0.66 12.85
CA GLY A 331 15.06 1.55 12.14
C GLY A 331 15.69 0.91 10.90
N ALA A 332 15.35 -0.33 10.56
CA ALA A 332 15.94 -1.00 9.40
C ALA A 332 15.55 -0.31 8.08
N ILE A 333 16.55 0.02 7.27
CA ILE A 333 16.35 0.54 5.93
C ILE A 333 16.11 -0.64 5.00
N ALA A 334 14.86 -0.83 4.61
CA ALA A 334 14.47 -1.87 3.66
C ALA A 334 13.56 -1.29 2.58
N GLY A 335 13.69 -1.86 1.37
CA GLY A 335 12.87 -1.54 0.21
C GLY A 335 13.04 -0.10 -0.29
N TYR A 336 13.50 0.03 -1.53
CA TYR A 336 13.39 1.27 -2.28
C TYR A 336 13.34 0.95 -3.76
N ARG A 337 12.41 1.55 -4.50
CA ARG A 337 12.21 1.27 -5.92
C ARG A 337 13.47 1.51 -6.74
N TRP A 338 14.32 2.46 -6.32
CA TRP A 338 15.53 2.87 -7.03
C TRP A 338 16.82 2.38 -6.34
N GLY A 339 16.72 1.44 -5.39
CA GLY A 339 17.87 0.80 -4.74
C GLY A 339 18.21 1.32 -3.34
N LEU A 340 18.69 0.45 -2.47
CA LEU A 340 18.92 0.77 -1.05
C LEU A 340 19.97 1.86 -0.84
N SER A 341 21.06 1.83 -1.59
CA SER A 341 22.13 2.84 -1.51
C SER A 341 21.63 4.27 -1.71
N ARG A 342 20.68 4.47 -2.63
CA ARG A 342 20.05 5.79 -2.86
C ARG A 342 19.16 6.21 -1.71
N LYS A 343 18.45 5.26 -1.08
CA LYS A 343 17.60 5.54 0.08
C LYS A 343 18.44 5.97 1.29
N GLU A 344 19.54 5.27 1.54
CA GLU A 344 20.51 5.61 2.59
C GLU A 344 21.10 7.00 2.35
N ALA A 345 21.64 7.25 1.15
CA ALA A 345 22.22 8.55 0.79
C ALA A 345 21.22 9.71 0.94
N LEU A 346 19.96 9.50 0.57
CA LEU A 346 18.90 10.50 0.76
C LEU A 346 18.64 10.78 2.24
N LEU A 347 18.47 9.74 3.06
CA LEU A 347 18.22 9.90 4.49
C LEU A 347 19.38 10.64 5.19
N ASP A 348 20.62 10.31 4.83
CA ASP A 348 21.81 10.98 5.38
C ASP A 348 21.92 12.43 4.95
N THR A 349 21.67 12.72 3.68
CA THR A 349 21.64 14.09 3.13
C THR A 349 20.60 14.94 3.88
N GLU A 350 19.38 14.43 4.02
CA GLU A 350 18.30 15.17 4.69
C GLU A 350 18.58 15.40 6.17
N ARG A 351 19.11 14.41 6.87
CA ARG A 351 19.50 14.52 8.27
C ARG A 351 20.57 15.60 8.45
N THR A 352 21.62 15.57 7.63
CA THR A 352 22.74 16.51 7.70
C THR A 352 22.28 17.96 7.50
N HIS A 353 21.44 18.20 6.48
CA HIS A 353 20.95 19.55 6.20
C HIS A 353 19.89 20.03 7.21
N SER A 354 19.06 19.13 7.73
CA SER A 354 18.09 19.46 8.80
C SER A 354 18.78 19.85 10.11
N GLU A 355 19.90 19.21 10.45
CA GLU A 355 20.69 19.54 11.64
C GLU A 355 21.44 20.86 11.48
N ALA A 356 22.04 21.11 10.30
CA ALA A 356 22.73 22.37 10.02
C ALA A 356 21.81 23.59 10.07
N GLY A 357 20.57 23.46 9.61
CA GLY A 357 19.56 24.53 9.67
C GLY A 357 18.96 24.80 11.06
N LYS A 358 19.24 23.96 12.07
CA LYS A 358 18.81 24.16 13.47
C LYS A 358 19.87 24.85 14.34
N VAL A 359 21.11 24.90 13.87
CA VAL A 359 22.27 25.48 14.58
C VAL A 359 22.57 26.90 14.11
N ALA A 360 22.06 27.29 12.93
CA ALA A 360 22.02 28.67 12.43
C ALA A 360 20.72 29.36 12.86
#